data_AF-A0A662SCJ9-F1
#
_entry.id   AF-A0A662SCJ9-F1
#
_cell.length_a   1.000
_cell.length_b   1.000
_cell.length_c   1.000
_cell.angle_alpha   90.00
_cell.angle_beta   90.00
_cell.angle_gamma   90.00
#
_symmetry.space_group_name_H-M   'P 1'
#
loop_
_entity.id
_entity.type
_entity.pdbx_description
1 polymer ?
#
loop_
_entity_poly.entity_id
_entity_poly.type
_entity_poly.pdbx_seq_one_letter_code
_entity_poly.pdbx_strand_id
1 'polypeptide(L)' 'MSKLDIQRGEDYYEAIVQNIKRYYLDKGYSEEEASKIAHATATKILTRKVGPSWARRILRRIRKKRM' A
#
# COMPACT_ATOMS: atom_id res chain seq x y z
N MET A 1 6.58 12.01 -14.42
CA MET A 1 5.47 11.26 -13.77
C MET A 1 4.28 12.18 -13.65
N SER A 2 3.19 11.81 -14.32
CA SER A 2 1.94 12.57 -14.45
C SER A 2 1.00 12.32 -13.26
N LYS A 3 -0.10 13.08 -13.17
CA LYS A 3 -1.18 12.81 -12.20
C LYS A 3 -1.74 11.38 -12.35
N LEU A 4 -1.78 10.87 -13.59
CA LEU A 4 -2.20 9.50 -13.90
C LEU A 4 -1.27 8.46 -13.25
N ASP A 5 0.03 8.73 -13.22
CA ASP A 5 1.01 7.81 -12.62
C ASP A 5 0.92 7.77 -11.08
N ILE A 6 0.51 8.88 -10.46
CA ILE A 6 0.27 8.90 -9.01
C ILE A 6 -0.99 8.09 -8.68
N GLN A 7 -2.08 8.31 -9.41
CA GLN A 7 -3.33 7.56 -9.20
C GLN A 7 -3.11 6.05 -9.40
N ARG A 8 -2.43 5.65 -10.48
CA ARG A 8 -2.03 4.25 -10.71
C ARG A 8 -1.20 3.68 -9.57
N GLY A 9 -0.31 4.49 -8.98
CA GLY A 9 0.48 4.11 -7.81
C GLY A 9 -0.36 3.92 -6.55
N GLU A 10 -1.40 4.73 -6.35
CA GLU A 10 -2.38 4.57 -5.26
C GLU A 10 -3.19 3.29 -5.45
N ASP A 11 -3.75 3.08 -6.63
CA ASP A 11 -4.57 1.89 -6.94
C ASP A 11 -3.75 0.60 -6.78
N TYR A 12 -2.50 0.62 -7.27
CA TYR A 12 -1.56 -0.48 -7.11
C TYR A 12 -1.25 -0.77 -5.63
N TYR A 13 -1.05 0.27 -4.82
CA TYR A 13 -0.80 0.12 -3.38
C TYR A 13 -1.99 -0.52 -2.67
N GLU A 14 -3.20 -0.02 -2.89
CA GLU A 14 -4.41 -0.55 -2.25
C GLU A 14 -4.68 -2.01 -2.65
N ALA A 15 -4.48 -2.37 -3.93
CA ALA A 15 -4.59 -3.75 -4.38
C ALA A 15 -3.63 -4.69 -3.65
N ILE A 16 -2.36 -4.27 -3.45
CA ILE A 16 -1.40 -5.07 -2.68
C ILE A 16 -1.84 -5.21 -1.22
N VAL A 17 -2.28 -4.11 -0.59
CA VAL A 17 -2.74 -4.14 0.80
C VAL A 17 -3.89 -5.12 0.97
N GLN A 18 -4.90 -5.06 0.10
CA GLN A 18 -6.06 -5.96 0.18
C GLN A 18 -5.67 -7.42 0.02
N ASN A 19 -4.83 -7.74 -0.97
CA ASN A 19 -4.38 -9.11 -1.21
C ASN A 19 -3.60 -9.69 -0.02
N ILE A 20 -2.67 -8.91 0.54
CA ILE A 20 -1.86 -9.36 1.68
C ILE A 20 -2.72 -9.48 2.94
N LYS A 21 -3.60 -8.50 3.18
CA LYS A 21 -4.50 -8.52 4.33
C LYS A 21 -5.38 -9.76 4.31
N ARG A 22 -6.01 -10.06 3.17
CA ARG A 22 -6.83 -11.27 2.99
C ARG A 22 -6.04 -12.54 3.28
N TYR A 23 -4.82 -12.66 2.75
CA TYR A 23 -3.96 -13.80 3.01
C TYR A 23 -3.68 -14.04 4.51
N TYR A 24 -3.47 -12.97 5.30
CA TYR A 24 -3.24 -13.12 6.74
C TYR A 24 -4.54 -13.34 7.53
N LEU A 25 -5.66 -12.75 7.10
CA LEU A 25 -6.98 -13.05 7.67
C LEU A 25 -7.35 -14.53 7.49
N ASP A 26 -7.14 -15.07 6.28
CA ASP A 26 -7.40 -16.48 5.97
C ASP A 26 -6.50 -17.43 6.81
N LYS A 27 -5.39 -16.92 7.34
CA LYS A 27 -4.49 -17.63 8.28
C LYS A 27 -4.88 -17.48 9.75
N GLY A 28 -5.97 -16.76 10.05
CA GLY A 28 -6.46 -16.56 11.40
C GLY A 28 -5.79 -15.41 12.18
N TYR A 29 -5.07 -14.51 11.50
CA TYR A 29 -4.56 -13.30 12.15
C TYR A 29 -5.71 -12.33 12.43
N SER A 30 -5.56 -11.51 13.47
CA SER A 30 -6.52 -10.44 13.73
C SER A 30 -6.52 -9.40 12.60
N GLU A 31 -7.63 -8.70 12.45
CA GLU A 31 -7.79 -7.62 11.48
C GLU A 31 -6.70 -6.55 11.62
N GLU A 32 -6.32 -6.21 12.86
CA GLU A 32 -5.30 -5.21 13.16
C GLU A 32 -3.90 -5.70 12.75
N GLU A 33 -3.55 -6.95 13.08
CA GLU A 33 -2.26 -7.53 12.70
C GLU A 33 -2.14 -7.70 11.19
N ALA A 34 -3.16 -8.25 10.54
CA ALA A 34 -3.21 -8.43 9.10
C ALA A 34 -3.07 -7.08 8.37
N SER A 35 -3.76 -6.04 8.87
CA SER A 35 -3.65 -4.67 8.34
C SER A 35 -2.25 -4.09 8.49
N LYS A 36 -1.62 -4.23 9.68
CA LYS A 36 -0.25 -3.77 9.93
C LYS A 36 0.75 -4.45 8.99
N ILE A 37 0.66 -5.77 8.84
CA ILE A 37 1.55 -6.55 7.97
C ILE A 37 1.35 -6.16 6.49
N ALA A 38 0.09 -6.03 6.05
CA ALA A 38 -0.24 -5.64 4.70
C ALA A 38 0.33 -4.27 4.33
N HIS A 39 0.14 -3.27 5.20
CA HIS A 39 0.67 -1.92 4.98
C HIS A 39 2.19 -1.87 4.95
N ALA A 40 2.86 -2.57 5.86
CA ALA A 40 4.33 -2.65 5.88
C ALA A 40 4.87 -3.30 4.61
N THR A 41 4.23 -4.37 4.15
CA THR A 41 4.68 -5.14 2.99
C THR A 41 4.39 -4.41 1.67
N ALA A 42 3.19 -3.84 1.53
CA ALA A 42 2.81 -3.02 0.38
C ALA A 42 3.75 -1.81 0.21
N THR A 43 4.17 -1.20 1.32
CA THR A 43 5.14 -0.08 1.29
C THR A 43 6.49 -0.50 0.72
N LYS A 44 7.00 -1.69 1.12
CA LYS A 44 8.25 -2.24 0.57
C LYS A 44 8.13 -2.54 -0.92
N ILE A 45 7.03 -3.18 -1.33
CA ILE A 45 6.78 -3.55 -2.74
C ILE A 45 6.64 -2.29 -3.61
N LEU A 46 5.86 -1.30 -3.18
CA LEU A 46 5.71 -0.04 -3.90
C LEU A 46 7.07 0.67 -4.04
N THR A 47 7.81 0.79 -2.95
CA THR A 47 9.13 1.43 -2.93
C THR A 47 10.11 0.77 -3.90
N ARG A 48 10.13 -0.56 -3.95
CA ARG A 48 10.96 -1.30 -4.92
C ARG A 48 10.51 -1.11 -6.37
N LYS A 49 9.20 -0.95 -6.60
CA LYS A 49 8.63 -0.81 -7.96
C LYS A 49 8.85 0.58 -8.56
N VAL A 50 8.66 1.65 -7.79
CA VAL A 50 8.67 3.04 -8.30
C VAL A 50 9.82 3.89 -7.76
N GLY A 51 10.61 3.36 -6.83
CA GLY A 51 11.68 4.08 -6.15
C GLY A 51 11.21 4.91 -4.94
N PRO A 52 12.13 5.27 -4.03
CA PRO A 52 11.82 5.87 -2.72
C PRO A 52 11.17 7.26 -2.81
N SER A 53 11.65 8.11 -3.73
CA SER A 53 11.12 9.47 -3.90
C SER A 53 9.65 9.46 -4.34
N TRP A 54 9.31 8.58 -5.29
CA TRP A 54 7.95 8.46 -5.80
C TRP A 54 7.02 7.74 -4.83
N ALA A 55 7.49 6.67 -4.20
CA ALA A 55 6.73 5.98 -3.16
C ALA A 55 6.35 6.94 -2.02
N ARG A 56 7.27 7.82 -1.58
CA ARG A 56 6.98 8.83 -0.56
C ARG A 56 5.87 9.80 -0.99
N ARG A 57 5.83 10.23 -2.26
CA ARG A 57 4.78 11.11 -2.79
C ARG A 57 3.42 10.42 -2.80
N ILE A 58 3.36 9.18 -3.26
CA ILE A 58 2.13 8.37 -3.31
C ILE A 58 1.62 8.12 -1.88
N LEU A 59 2.48 7.63 -0.98
CA LEU A 59 2.12 7.34 0.42
C LEU A 59 1.63 8.59 1.16
N ARG A 60 2.23 9.75 0.90
CA ARG A 60 1.76 11.02 1.49
C ARG A 60 0.34 11.36 1.05
N ARG A 61 -0.02 11.06 -0.20
CA ARG A 61 -1.34 11.31 -0.75
C ARG A 61 -2.38 10.34 -0.22
N ILE A 62 -2.02 9.06 -0.10
CA ILE A 62 -2.85 8.03 0.55
C ILE A 62 -3.15 8.42 2.00
N ARG A 63 -2.11 8.81 2.77
CA ARG A 63 -2.29 9.26 4.15
C ARG A 63 -3.24 10.46 4.25
N LYS A 64 -3.10 11.45 3.36
CA LYS A 64 -4.00 12.62 3.32
C LYS A 64 -5.45 12.28 3.00
N LYS A 65 -5.72 11.23 2.21
CA LYS A 65 -7.08 10.78 1.89
C LYS A 65 -7.76 10.02 3.04
N ARG A 66 -6.96 9.48 3.96
CA ARG A 66 -7.42 8.66 5.09
C ARG A 66 -7.57 9.46 6.39
N MET A 67 -7.14 10.73 6.40
CA MET A 67 -7.46 11.72 7.43
C MET A 67 -8.76 12.42 7.05
#